data_AF-G4QK88-F1
#
_entry.id   AF-G4QK88-F1
#
_cell.length_a   1.000
_cell.length_b   1.000
_cell.length_c   1.000
_cell.angle_alpha   90.00
_cell.angle_beta   90.00
_cell.angle_gamma   90.00
#
_symmetry.space_group_name_H-M   'P 1'
#
loop_
_entity.id
_entity.type
_entity.pdbx_description
1 polymer ?
#
loop_
_entity_poly.entity_id
_entity_poly.type
_entity_poly.pdbx_seq_one_letter_code
_entity_poly.pdbx_strand_id
1 'polypeptide(L)'
;MIEYYLVAGLAILIAMALGVCRALLGPTVFDRILAVNLFGTKAVLLVAVFAFFSGRHDLLDISLLYSLLNFVGVIAALRLVERGKFFANNSKIEQEHLTGDQSAGEINLENKQKGNQDA
;
A
#
# COMPACT_ATOMS: atom_id res chain seq x y z
N MET A 1 -16.70 -22.38 -30.61
CA MET A 1 -15.39 -22.30 -29.93
C MET A 1 -15.01 -20.86 -29.63
N ILE A 2 -14.96 -19.96 -30.62
CA ILE A 2 -14.65 -18.52 -30.44
C ILE A 2 -15.64 -17.78 -29.51
N GLU A 3 -16.93 -18.09 -29.61
CA GLU A 3 -18.00 -17.51 -28.77
C GLU A 3 -17.69 -17.60 -27.25
N TYR A 4 -17.12 -18.72 -26.77
CA TYR A 4 -16.79 -18.89 -25.35
C TYR A 4 -15.71 -17.93 -24.87
N TYR A 5 -14.71 -17.65 -25.70
CA TYR A 5 -13.63 -16.73 -25.37
C TYR A 5 -14.11 -15.27 -25.32
N LEU A 6 -15.04 -14.90 -26.20
CA LEU A 6 -15.67 -13.58 -26.17
C LEU A 6 -16.52 -13.38 -24.92
N VAL A 7 -17.33 -14.37 -24.55
CA VAL A 7 -18.14 -14.34 -23.33
C VAL A 7 -17.25 -14.25 -22.08
N ALA A 8 -16.17 -15.04 -22.02
CA ALA A 8 -15.21 -14.98 -20.92
C ALA A 8 -14.50 -13.61 -20.83
N GLY A 9 -14.03 -13.08 -21.96
CA GLY A 9 -13.41 -11.76 -22.03
C GLY A 9 -14.34 -10.64 -21.58
N LEU A 10 -15.59 -10.65 -22.05
CA LEU A 10 -16.60 -9.65 -21.67
C LEU A 10 -16.96 -9.75 -20.18
N ALA A 11 -17.10 -10.97 -19.64
CA ALA A 11 -17.35 -11.17 -18.22
C ALA A 11 -16.20 -10.64 -17.34
N ILE A 12 -14.95 -10.84 -17.75
CA ILE A 12 -13.76 -10.30 -17.07
C ILE A 12 -13.77 -8.77 -17.14
N LEU A 13 -14.12 -8.19 -18.29
CA LEU A 13 -14.16 -6.74 -18.50
C LEU A 13 -15.23 -6.08 -17.61
N ILE A 14 -16.42 -6.67 -17.51
CA ILE A 14 -17.47 -6.24 -16.59
C ILE A 14 -17.01 -6.36 -15.12
N ALA A 15 -16.36 -7.47 -14.77
CA ALA A 15 -15.82 -7.66 -13.42
C ALA A 15 -14.71 -6.65 -13.08
N MET A 16 -13.90 -6.24 -14.05
CA MET A 16 -12.91 -5.16 -13.89
C MET A 16 -13.60 -3.82 -13.69
N ALA A 17 -14.61 -3.49 -14.50
CA ALA A 17 -15.36 -2.25 -14.38
C ALA A 17 -16.01 -2.12 -12.99
N LEU A 18 -16.65 -3.19 -12.49
CA LEU A 18 -17.21 -3.22 -11.13
C LEU A 18 -16.13 -3.11 -10.05
N GLY A 19 -14.98 -3.76 -10.25
CA GLY A 19 -13.84 -3.68 -9.33
C GLY A 19 -13.28 -2.26 -9.22
N VAL A 20 -13.14 -1.56 -10.35
CA VAL A 20 -12.68 -0.15 -10.39
C VAL A 20 -13.72 0.77 -9.75
N CYS A 21 -15.01 0.60 -10.05
CA CYS A 21 -16.07 1.35 -9.38
C CYS A 21 -15.99 1.19 -7.85
N ARG A 22 -15.79 -0.03 -7.35
CA ARG A 22 -15.59 -0.27 -5.90
C ARG A 22 -14.31 0.39 -5.37
N ALA A 23 -13.22 0.34 -6.13
CA ALA A 23 -11.94 0.96 -5.77
C ALA A 23 -12.07 2.47 -5.51
N LEU A 24 -12.84 3.15 -6.36
CA LEU A 24 -13.06 4.60 -6.28
C LEU A 24 -13.96 4.99 -5.11
N LEU A 25 -14.91 4.12 -4.72
CA LEU A 25 -15.79 4.33 -3.57
C LEU A 25 -15.13 3.97 -2.23
N GLY A 26 -13.98 3.30 -2.22
CA GLY A 26 -13.28 2.85 -1.02
C GLY A 26 -12.69 4.01 -0.19
N PRO A 27 -13.19 4.27 1.04
CA PRO A 27 -12.72 5.38 1.87
C PRO A 27 -11.37 5.10 2.54
N THR A 28 -10.95 3.83 2.65
CA THR A 28 -9.72 3.44 3.37
C THR A 28 -8.55 3.16 2.43
N VAL A 29 -7.32 3.40 2.89
CA VAL A 29 -6.08 3.11 2.15
C VAL A 29 -5.95 1.62 1.85
N PHE A 30 -6.40 0.75 2.77
CA PHE A 30 -6.43 -0.70 2.58
C PHE A 30 -7.38 -1.12 1.45
N ASP A 31 -8.55 -0.51 1.35
CA ASP A 31 -9.52 -0.81 0.28
C ASP A 31 -8.96 -0.44 -1.10
N ARG A 32 -8.20 0.67 -1.18
CA ARG A 32 -7.48 1.07 -2.41
C ARG A 32 -6.38 0.08 -2.80
N ILE A 33 -5.56 -0.37 -1.84
CA ILE A 33 -4.49 -1.35 -2.13
C ILE A 33 -5.10 -2.71 -2.54
N LEU A 34 -6.15 -3.13 -1.85
CA LEU A 34 -6.88 -4.36 -2.18
C LEU A 34 -7.48 -4.26 -3.59
N ALA A 35 -8.08 -3.12 -3.93
CA ALA A 35 -8.70 -2.92 -5.23
C ALA A 35 -7.68 -2.88 -6.38
N VAL A 36 -6.50 -2.26 -6.18
CA VAL A 36 -5.40 -2.30 -7.17
C VAL A 36 -4.95 -3.74 -7.42
N ASN A 37 -4.81 -4.56 -6.37
CA ASN A 37 -4.44 -5.97 -6.53
C ASN A 37 -5.54 -6.78 -7.25
N LEU A 38 -6.80 -6.54 -6.92
CA LEU A 38 -7.95 -7.16 -7.59
C LEU A 38 -8.03 -6.79 -9.08
N PHE A 39 -7.69 -5.54 -9.42
CA PHE A 39 -7.64 -5.07 -10.78
C PHE A 39 -6.48 -5.72 -11.56
N GLY A 40 -5.27 -5.72 -10.99
CA GLY A 40 -4.10 -6.27 -11.64
C GLY A 40 -4.20 -7.77 -11.94
N THR A 41 -4.78 -8.55 -11.03
CA THR A 41 -5.02 -9.99 -11.26
C THR A 41 -6.03 -10.27 -12.37
N LYS A 42 -7.06 -9.42 -12.53
CA LYS A 42 -8.02 -9.53 -13.65
C LYS A 42 -7.42 -9.07 -14.99
N ALA A 43 -6.57 -8.04 -14.97
CA ALA A 43 -5.88 -7.58 -16.16
C ALA A 43 -4.96 -8.67 -16.74
N VAL A 44 -4.19 -9.35 -15.89
CA VAL A 44 -3.36 -10.49 -16.27
C VAL A 44 -4.21 -11.62 -16.82
N LEU A 45 -5.34 -11.95 -16.17
CA LEU A 45 -6.23 -13.00 -16.64
C LEU A 45 -6.82 -12.68 -18.04
N LEU A 46 -7.11 -11.41 -18.32
CA LEU A 46 -7.56 -10.95 -19.64
C LEU A 46 -6.48 -11.19 -20.70
N VAL A 47 -5.22 -10.87 -20.40
CA VAL A 47 -4.07 -11.13 -21.29
C VAL A 47 -3.92 -12.62 -21.56
N ALA A 48 -4.06 -13.47 -20.53
CA ALA A 48 -4.02 -14.92 -20.69
C ALA A 48 -5.16 -15.44 -21.60
N VAL A 49 -6.39 -14.99 -21.40
CA VAL A 49 -7.53 -15.37 -22.27
C VAL A 49 -7.30 -14.89 -23.70
N PHE A 50 -6.75 -13.69 -23.88
CA PHE A 50 -6.39 -13.16 -25.20
C PHE A 50 -5.29 -13.97 -25.89
N ALA A 51 -4.33 -14.52 -25.13
CA ALA A 51 -3.30 -15.43 -25.63
C ALA A 51 -3.91 -16.70 -26.22
N PHE A 52 -4.83 -17.33 -25.49
CA PHE A 52 -5.56 -18.51 -25.96
C PHE A 52 -6.44 -18.20 -27.17
N PHE A 53 -7.07 -17.02 -27.21
CA PHE A 53 -7.88 -16.58 -28.35
C PHE A 53 -7.04 -16.40 -29.61
N SER A 54 -5.84 -15.83 -29.48
CA SER A 54 -4.93 -15.57 -30.61
C SER A 54 -4.21 -16.83 -31.12
N GLY A 55 -4.35 -17.97 -30.44
CA GLY A 55 -3.64 -19.22 -30.77
C GLY A 55 -2.11 -19.15 -30.58
N ARG A 56 -1.60 -18.02 -30.08
CA ARG A 56 -0.18 -17.75 -29.85
C ARG A 56 0.11 -17.82 -28.35
N HIS A 57 0.68 -18.95 -27.93
CA HIS A 57 1.03 -19.20 -26.54
C HIS A 57 2.17 -18.32 -26.02
N ASP A 58 2.93 -17.64 -26.90
CA ASP A 58 3.97 -16.67 -26.51
C ASP A 58 3.43 -15.56 -25.59
N LEU A 59 2.14 -15.23 -25.73
CA LEU A 59 1.46 -14.22 -24.91
C LEU A 59 1.18 -14.71 -23.48
N LEU A 60 1.20 -16.03 -23.22
CA LEU A 60 1.06 -16.60 -21.88
C LEU A 60 2.30 -16.35 -21.02
N ASP A 61 3.50 -16.43 -21.58
CA ASP A 61 4.73 -16.09 -20.85
C ASP A 61 4.72 -14.63 -20.42
N ILE A 62 4.31 -13.74 -21.33
CA ILE A 62 4.13 -12.31 -21.03
C ILE A 62 3.06 -12.11 -19.95
N SER A 63 1.96 -12.86 -19.99
CA SER A 63 0.93 -12.82 -18.94
C SER A 63 1.48 -13.26 -17.58
N LEU A 64 2.25 -14.35 -17.52
CA LEU A 64 2.86 -14.83 -16.28
C LEU A 64 3.86 -13.82 -15.73
N LEU A 65 4.65 -13.19 -16.60
CA LEU A 65 5.56 -12.12 -16.23
C LEU A 65 4.81 -10.92 -15.63
N TYR A 66 3.71 -10.48 -16.25
CA TYR A 66 2.88 -9.41 -15.70
C TYR A 66 2.18 -9.78 -14.39
N SER A 67 1.81 -11.06 -14.21
CA SER A 67 1.30 -11.59 -12.93
C SER A 67 2.31 -11.38 -11.81
N LEU A 68 3.56 -11.77 -12.07
CA LEU A 68 4.65 -11.63 -11.11
C LEU A 68 4.94 -10.16 -10.82
N LEU A 69 4.97 -9.32 -11.86
CA LEU A 69 5.17 -7.87 -11.72
C LEU A 69 4.08 -7.23 -10.86
N ASN A 70 2.81 -7.57 -11.09
CA ASN A 70 1.70 -7.05 -10.30
C ASN A 70 1.81 -7.46 -8.83
N PHE A 71 2.14 -8.73 -8.57
CA PHE A 71 2.32 -9.23 -7.20
C PHE A 71 3.47 -8.52 -6.47
N VAL A 72 4.64 -8.45 -7.10
CA VAL A 72 5.82 -7.78 -6.56
C VAL A 72 5.55 -6.28 -6.35
N GLY A 73 4.85 -5.63 -7.29
CA GLY A 73 4.49 -4.22 -7.21
C GLY A 73 3.63 -3.90 -5.99
N VAL A 74 2.62 -4.73 -5.69
CA VAL A 74 1.78 -4.56 -4.50
C VAL A 74 2.59 -4.77 -3.21
N ILE A 75 3.44 -5.80 -3.14
CA ILE A 75 4.31 -6.02 -1.97
C ILE A 75 5.30 -4.87 -1.78
N ALA A 76 5.89 -4.36 -2.87
CA ALA A 76 6.79 -3.22 -2.82
C ALA A 76 6.09 -1.97 -2.30
N ALA A 77 4.87 -1.69 -2.77
CA ALA A 77 4.05 -0.58 -2.29
C ALA A 77 3.72 -0.71 -0.79
N LEU A 78 3.32 -1.90 -0.34
CA LEU A 78 3.07 -2.18 1.07
C LEU A 78 4.33 -1.95 1.94
N ARG A 79 5.48 -2.47 1.49
CA ARG A 79 6.77 -2.29 2.17
C ARG A 79 7.25 -0.83 2.19
N LEU A 80 6.88 -0.04 1.19
CA LEU A 80 7.17 1.39 1.15
C LEU A 80 6.32 2.14 2.19
N VAL A 81 5.02 1.85 2.26
CA VAL A 81 4.10 2.45 3.25
C VAL A 81 4.51 2.09 4.68
N GLU A 82 4.90 0.84 4.92
CA GLU A 82 5.38 0.39 6.24
C GLU A 82 6.66 1.13 6.68
N ARG A 83 7.65 1.24 5.79
CA ARG A 83 8.88 2.00 6.08
C ARG A 83 8.60 3.49 6.31
N GLY A 84 7.73 4.10 5.52
CA GLY A 84 7.33 5.51 5.70
C GLY A 84 6.71 5.79 7.08
N LYS A 85 5.88 4.87 7.59
CA LYS A 85 5.30 4.99 8.95
C LYS A 85 6.36 4.95 10.05
N PHE A 86 7.43 4.18 9.86
CA PHE A 86 8.51 4.07 10.83
C PHE A 86 9.28 5.40 10.98
N PHE A 87 9.58 6.07 9.87
CA PHE A 87 10.23 7.39 9.90
C PHE A 87 9.34 8.47 10.52
N ALA A 88 8.02 8.45 10.23
CA ALA A 88 7.07 9.39 10.83
C ALA A 88 6.84 9.15 12.34
N ASN A 89 7.01 7.91 12.82
CA ASN A 89 6.87 7.60 14.26
C ASN A 89 8.10 8.04 15.07
N ASN A 90 9.31 7.91 14.50
CA ASN A 90 10.54 8.23 15.23
C ASN A 90 10.70 9.73 15.53
N SER A 91 10.17 10.62 14.66
CA SER A 91 10.17 12.07 14.92
C SER A 91 9.29 12.47 16.10
N LYS A 92 8.28 11.65 16.48
CA LYS A 92 7.46 11.91 17.68
C LYS A 92 8.19 11.54 18.96
N ILE A 93 8.97 10.46 18.95
CA ILE A 93 9.74 10.01 20.11
C ILE A 93 10.88 10.99 20.41
N GLU A 94 11.53 11.52 19.36
CA GLU A 94 12.57 12.54 19.55
C GLU A 94 11.98 13.79 20.23
N GLN A 95 10.78 14.26 19.83
CA GLN A 95 10.13 15.46 20.39
C GLN A 95 9.62 15.32 21.84
N GLU A 96 9.25 14.12 22.29
CA GLU A 96 8.88 13.89 23.69
C GLU A 96 10.10 13.93 24.63
N HIS A 97 11.29 13.56 24.15
CA HIS A 97 12.48 13.41 24.99
C HIS A 97 13.09 14.74 25.46
N LEU A 98 13.05 15.82 24.68
CA LEU A 98 13.59 17.13 25.07
C LEU A 98 12.72 17.93 26.05
N THR A 99 11.44 17.57 26.20
CA THR A 99 10.54 18.27 27.14
C THR A 99 10.73 17.78 28.59
N GLY A 100 11.09 16.50 28.77
CA GLY A 100 11.35 15.92 30.10
C GLY A 100 12.64 16.42 30.74
N ASP A 101 13.70 16.61 29.96
CA ASP A 101 15.02 17.06 30.43
C ASP A 101 15.01 18.56 30.81
N GLN A 102 14.26 19.38 30.07
CA GLN A 102 14.12 20.82 30.36
C GLN A 102 13.32 21.06 31.65
N SER A 103 12.22 20.31 31.84
CA SER A 103 11.44 20.38 33.08
C SER A 103 12.31 19.96 34.27
N ALA A 104 13.02 18.83 34.18
CA ALA A 104 13.95 18.38 35.22
C ALA A 104 15.07 19.39 35.53
N GLY A 105 15.60 20.09 34.52
CA GLY A 105 16.59 21.16 34.70
C GLY A 105 16.04 22.38 35.45
N GLU A 106 14.83 22.82 35.12
CA GLU A 106 14.18 23.97 35.78
C GLU A 106 13.85 23.70 37.26
N ILE A 107 13.30 22.52 37.60
CA ILE A 107 13.05 22.17 39.00
C ILE A 107 14.35 22.09 39.82
N ASN A 108 15.46 21.63 39.22
CA ASN A 108 16.75 21.60 39.92
C ASN A 108 17.33 23.00 40.14
N LEU A 109 17.16 23.93 39.18
CA LEU A 109 17.58 25.33 39.37
C LEU A 109 16.71 26.05 40.41
N GLU A 110 15.39 25.88 40.39
CA GLU A 110 14.48 26.52 41.34
C GLU A 110 14.78 26.06 42.79
N ASN A 111 15.00 24.76 42.99
CA ASN A 111 15.36 24.21 44.30
C ASN A 111 16.73 24.70 44.79
N LYS A 112 17.70 24.87 43.88
CA LYS A 112 19.04 25.40 44.22
C LYS A 112 19.00 26.88 44.58
N GLN A 113 18.07 27.65 44.01
CA GLN A 113 17.87 29.06 44.36
C GLN A 113 17.17 29.22 45.72
N LYS A 114 16.15 28.40 46.01
CA LYS A 114 15.46 28.42 47.31
C LYS A 114 16.37 27.98 48.46
N GLY A 115 17.15 26.90 48.27
CA GLY A 115 18.09 26.42 49.30
C GLY A 115 19.24 27.38 49.65
N ASN A 116 19.49 28.42 48.84
CA ASN A 116 20.49 29.45 49.10
C ASN A 116 19.89 30.76 49.66
N GLN A 117 18.56 30.85 49.77
CA GLN A 117 17.86 31.99 50.39
C GLN A 117 17.60 31.75 51.89
N ASP A 118 17.68 30.50 52.33
CA ASP A 118 17.36 30.07 53.70
C ASP A 118 18.63 29.87 54.58
N ALA A 119 19.82 30.25 54.10
CA ALA A 119 21.11 30.16 54.79
C ALA A 119 21.73 31.55 55.02
#